data_AF-A0A091LD66-F1
#
_entry.id   AF-A0A091LD66-F1
#
_cell.length_a   1.000
_cell.length_b   1.000
_cell.length_c   1.000
_cell.angle_alpha   90.00
_cell.angle_beta   90.00
_cell.angle_gamma   90.00
#
_symmetry.space_group_name_H-M   'P 1'
#
loop_
_entity.id
_entity.type
_entity.pdbx_description
1 polymer ?
#
loop_
_entity_poly.entity_id
_entity_poly.type
_entity_poly.pdbx_seq_one_letter_code
_entity_poly.pdbx_strand_id
1 'polypeptide(L)' 'DDSFATFFRETSSRKYVPRAIMVDLEQTVIDEVRTGTYRQLFHPEQLITGKEDAANNYARGHYSVGKDKIDMALDRIR' A
#
# COMPACT_ATOMS: atom_id res chain seq x y z
N ASP A 1 0.54 8.00 -27.09
CA ASP A 1 0.79 6.60 -26.70
C ASP A 1 0.41 6.52 -25.23
N ASP A 2 -0.77 5.96 -24.95
CA ASP A 2 -1.37 5.93 -23.61
C ASP A 2 -1.10 4.60 -22.90
N SER A 3 -0.12 3.83 -23.38
CA SER A 3 0.27 2.54 -22.81
C SER A 3 0.60 2.63 -21.31
N PHE A 4 1.11 3.77 -20.84
CA PHE A 4 1.40 4.02 -19.41
C PHE A 4 0.14 4.05 -18.52
N ALA A 5 -1.05 4.32 -19.08
CA ALA A 5 -2.30 4.41 -18.32
C ALA A 5 -2.73 3.07 -17.69
N THR A 6 -2.12 1.96 -18.15
CA THR A 6 -2.24 0.62 -17.57
C THR A 6 -1.70 0.57 -16.14
N PHE A 7 -0.61 1.29 -15.84
CA PHE A 7 0.05 1.31 -14.53
C PHE A 7 -0.20 2.60 -13.74
N PHE A 8 -0.57 3.69 -14.40
CA PHE A 8 -0.76 4.99 -13.76
C PHE A 8 -2.16 5.55 -14.03
N ARG A 9 -2.71 6.25 -13.04
CA ARG A 9 -3.91 7.07 -13.17
C ARG A 9 -3.50 8.53 -13.22
N GLU A 10 -3.95 9.26 -14.24
CA GLU A 10 -3.81 10.71 -14.26
C GLU A 10 -4.90 11.37 -13.40
N THR A 11 -4.52 12.35 -12.59
CA THR A 11 -5.44 13.17 -11.79
C THR A 11 -5.80 14.44 -12.55
N SER A 12 -6.85 15.14 -12.13
CA SER A 12 -7.24 16.45 -12.69
C SER A 12 -6.13 17.52 -12.61
N SER A 13 -5.14 17.32 -11.72
CA SER A 13 -3.97 18.18 -11.56
C SER A 13 -2.77 17.79 -12.44
N ARG A 14 -2.96 16.90 -13.43
CA ARG A 14 -1.89 16.30 -14.28
C ARG A 14 -0.79 15.58 -13.49
N LYS A 15 -1.12 15.08 -12.30
CA LYS A 15 -0.25 14.14 -11.57
C LYS A 15 -0.58 12.71 -11.95
N TYR A 16 0.45 11.89 -12.14
CA TYR A 16 0.33 10.45 -12.38
C TYR A 16 0.53 9.69 -11.08
N VAL A 17 -0.49 8.96 -10.65
CA VAL A 17 -0.48 8.15 -9.42
C VAL A 17 -0.43 6.67 -9.82
N PRO A 18 0.47 5.86 -9.25
CA PRO A 18 0.52 4.43 -9.52
C PRO A 18 -0.78 3.71 -9.14
N ARG A 19 -1.17 2.73 -9.96
CA ARG A 19 -2.19 1.73 -9.63
C ARG A 19 -1.54 0.61 -8.80
N ALA A 20 -1.12 0.96 -7.58
CA ALA A 20 -0.44 0.06 -6.67
C ALA A 20 -1.01 0.21 -5.26
N ILE A 21 -0.98 -0.87 -4.49
CA ILE A 21 -1.19 -0.84 -3.04
C ILE A 21 0.07 -1.41 -2.39
N MET A 22 0.47 -0.86 -1.25
CA MET A 22 1.53 -1.40 -0.41
C MET A 22 0.91 -1.76 0.93
N VAL A 23 1.14 -3.00 1.36
CA VAL A 23 0.60 -3.53 2.61
C VAL A 23 1.73 -4.14 3.39
N ASP A 24 1.85 -3.72 4.64
CA ASP A 24 2.77 -4.31 5.59
C ASP A 24 2.13 -4.40 6.98
N LEU A 25 2.52 -5.40 7.76
CA LEU A 25 2.00 -5.64 9.10
C LEU A 25 2.73 -4.79 10.15
N GLU A 26 3.95 -4.35 9.88
CA GLU A 26 4.60 -3.27 10.61
C GLU A 26 4.70 -1.96 9.81
N GLN A 27 5.15 -0.91 10.49
CA GLN A 27 5.15 0.44 9.94
C GLN A 27 6.45 0.83 9.21
N THR A 28 7.56 0.19 9.56
CA THR A 28 8.92 0.63 9.19
C THR A 28 9.13 0.79 7.68
N VAL A 29 8.85 -0.27 6.90
CA VAL A 29 9.12 -0.26 5.45
C VAL A 29 8.24 0.75 4.71
N ILE A 30 6.96 0.86 5.07
CA ILE A 30 6.05 1.80 4.43
C ILE A 30 6.35 3.25 4.84
N ASP A 31 6.84 3.49 6.05
CA ASP A 31 7.24 4.83 6.47
C ASP A 31 8.46 5.36 5.68
N GLU A 32 9.36 4.48 5.25
CA GLU A 32 10.42 4.85 4.31
C GLU A 32 9.84 5.31 2.97
N VAL A 33 8.77 4.67 2.48
CA VAL A 33 8.07 5.12 1.26
C VAL A 33 7.39 6.47 1.48
N ARG A 34 6.75 6.67 2.65
CA ARG A 34 6.07 7.93 3.03
C ARG A 34 7.03 9.11 3.21
N THR A 35 8.31 8.86 3.49
CA THR A 35 9.30 9.92 3.76
C THR A 35 10.37 10.04 2.67
N GLY A 36 10.54 9.00 1.85
CA GLY A 36 11.56 8.90 0.81
C GLY A 36 11.31 9.76 -0.42
N THR A 37 12.15 9.55 -1.43
CA THR A 37 12.19 10.35 -2.67
C THR A 37 10.83 10.40 -3.38
N TYR A 38 10.08 9.29 -3.36
CA TYR A 38 8.79 9.15 -4.04
C TYR A 38 7.57 9.36 -3.13
N ARG A 39 7.72 10.02 -1.97
CA ARG A 39 6.64 10.24 -1.00
C ARG A 39 5.37 10.90 -1.54
N GLN A 40 5.47 11.68 -2.62
CA GLN A 40 4.33 12.35 -3.26
C GLN A 40 3.76 11.57 -4.46
N LEU A 41 4.35 10.44 -4.82
CA LEU A 41 3.95 9.62 -5.96
C LEU A 41 2.71 8.77 -5.65
N PHE A 42 2.68 8.18 -4.46
CA PHE A 42 1.61 7.28 -4.02
C PHE A 42 0.49 8.06 -3.32
N HIS A 43 -0.74 7.58 -3.47
CA HIS A 43 -1.83 8.10 -2.65
C HIS A 43 -1.68 7.57 -1.22
N PRO A 44 -1.79 8.40 -0.16
CA PRO A 44 -1.58 7.94 1.22
C PRO A 44 -2.47 6.76 1.62
N GLU A 45 -3.68 6.68 1.05
CA GLU A 45 -4.60 5.58 1.30
C GLU A 45 -4.20 4.25 0.66
N GLN A 46 -3.26 4.25 -0.28
CA GLN A 46 -2.68 3.04 -0.88
C GLN A 46 -1.56 2.42 -0.02
N LEU A 47 -1.18 3.08 1.08
CA LEU A 47 -0.09 2.69 1.96
C LEU A 47 -0.64 2.20 3.31
N ILE A 48 -0.89 0.91 3.42
CA ILE A 48 -1.56 0.27 4.57
C ILE A 48 -0.52 -0.34 5.51
N THR A 49 -0.51 0.10 6.77
CA THR A 49 0.41 -0.42 7.81
C THR A 49 -0.34 -1.03 8.99
N GLY A 50 0.25 -2.04 9.60
CA GLY A 50 -0.10 -2.51 10.94
C GLY A 50 0.79 -1.93 12.04
N LYS A 51 0.61 -2.46 13.25
CA LYS A 51 1.40 -2.11 14.43
C LYS A 51 2.25 -3.28 14.93
N GLU A 52 2.02 -4.46 14.40
CA GLU A 52 2.58 -5.72 14.88
C GLU A 52 2.90 -6.60 13.67
N ASP A 53 4.08 -7.17 13.63
CA ASP A 53 4.54 -8.01 12.52
C ASP A 53 4.01 -9.45 12.62
N ALA A 54 4.27 -10.24 11.57
CA ALA A 54 4.01 -11.68 11.59
C ALA A 54 5.09 -12.48 12.34
N ALA A 55 6.20 -11.86 12.79
CA ALA A 55 7.36 -12.50 13.40
C ALA A 55 7.87 -13.74 12.64
N ASN A 56 7.98 -13.64 11.31
CA ASN A 56 8.34 -14.77 10.42
C ASN A 56 7.42 -16.01 10.55
N ASN A 57 6.19 -15.84 11.06
CA ASN A 57 5.24 -16.92 11.27
C ASN A 57 4.03 -16.77 10.33
N TYR A 58 3.88 -17.75 9.43
CA TYR A 58 2.77 -17.80 8.48
C TYR A 58 1.39 -17.76 9.17
N ALA A 59 1.20 -18.51 10.27
CA ALA A 59 -0.08 -18.57 10.95
C ALA A 59 -0.47 -17.21 11.54
N ARG A 60 0.51 -16.41 12.00
CA ARG A 60 0.26 -15.04 12.46
C ARG A 60 -0.18 -14.14 11.32
N GLY A 61 0.53 -14.19 10.20
CA GLY A 61 0.18 -13.42 9.01
C GLY A 61 -1.19 -13.79 8.45
N HIS A 62 -1.55 -15.07 8.44
CA HIS A 62 -2.79 -15.52 7.80
C HIS A 62 -4.02 -15.51 8.71
N TYR A 63 -3.89 -15.98 9.96
CA TYR A 63 -5.06 -16.24 10.81
C TYR A 63 -5.29 -15.21 11.92
N SER A 64 -4.26 -14.52 12.41
CA SER A 64 -4.39 -13.55 13.50
C SER A 64 -4.12 -12.12 13.06
N VAL A 65 -2.86 -11.70 13.01
CA VAL A 65 -2.45 -10.30 12.78
C VAL A 65 -2.91 -9.79 11.41
N GLY A 66 -2.75 -10.57 10.35
CA GLY A 66 -3.16 -10.13 9.01
C GLY A 66 -4.68 -10.14 8.80
N LYS A 67 -5.46 -10.85 9.63
CA LYS A 67 -6.92 -10.83 9.57
C LYS A 67 -7.48 -9.44 9.83
N ASP A 68 -6.82 -8.65 10.68
CA ASP A 68 -7.24 -7.28 10.96
C ASP A 68 -6.93 -6.29 9.82
N LYS A 69 -6.13 -6.72 8.83
CA LYS A 69 -5.68 -5.88 7.70
C LYS A 69 -6.28 -6.25 6.36
N ILE A 70 -6.74 -7.49 6.20
CA ILE A 70 -7.24 -7.98 4.91
C ILE A 70 -8.45 -7.19 4.40
N ASP A 71 -9.41 -6.86 5.28
CA ASP A 71 -10.61 -6.12 4.89
C ASP A 71 -10.25 -4.72 4.36
N MET A 72 -9.32 -4.05 5.04
CA MET A 72 -8.80 -2.74 4.60
C MET A 72 -8.09 -2.86 3.24
N ALA A 73 -7.28 -3.89 3.03
CA ALA A 73 -6.60 -4.09 1.74
C ALA A 73 -7.60 -4.35 0.61
N LEU A 74 -8.62 -5.19 0.84
CA LEU A 74 -9.66 -5.49 -0.13
C LEU A 74 -10.49 -4.25 -0.49
N ASP A 75 -10.83 -3.43 0.50
CA ASP A 75 -11.56 -2.17 0.28
C ASP A 75 -10.74 -1.14 -0.50
N ARG A 76 -9.41 -1.17 -0.45
CA ARG A 76 -8.55 -0.31 -1.28
C ARG A 76 -8.33 -0.83 -2.70
N ILE A 77 -8.52 -2.12 -2.93
CA ILE A 77 -8.43 -2.73 -4.27
C ILE A 77 -9.70 -2.47 -5.09
N ARG A 78 -10.86 -2.45 -4.43
CA ARG A 78 -12.18 -2.24 -5.03
C ARG A 78 -12.38 -0.80 -5.52
#